data_AF-H6QS41-F1
#
_entry.id   AF-H6QS41-F1
#
_cell.length_a   1.000
_cell.length_b   1.000
_cell.length_c   1.000
_cell.angle_alpha   90.00
_cell.angle_beta   90.00
_cell.angle_gamma   90.00
#
_symmetry.space_group_name_H-M   'P 1'
#
loop_
_entity.id
_entity.type
_entity.pdbx_description
1 polymer ?
#
loop_
_entity_poly.entity_id
_entity_poly.type
_entity_poly.pdbx_seq_one_letter_code
_entity_poly.pdbx_strand_id
1 'polypeptide(L)'
;MGNSSDSSDDGKSSRFSFKKLDRYNWAEWKTRFENIITAKGYEDIMKDEWVKANKDTPEFRQMSAWCMNRLYSSVKEELHPVVSAHNGDIYGAIHALGAACGEKSIISLCDKLNAIINCTYMPGSSLVQHLTTF
;
A
#
# COMPACT_ATOMS: atom_id res chain seq x y z
N MET A 1 -8.76 36.00 46.77
CA MET A 1 -9.19 34.64 46.36
C MET A 1 -8.80 34.48 44.91
N GLY A 2 -8.04 33.41 44.61
CA GLY A 2 -7.16 33.31 43.44
C GLY A 2 -7.86 33.20 42.10
N ASN A 3 -7.25 33.85 41.10
CA ASN A 3 -7.58 33.76 39.70
C ASN A 3 -6.87 32.53 39.10
N SER A 4 -7.52 31.36 39.13
CA SER A 4 -7.01 30.18 38.44
C SER A 4 -7.29 30.32 36.95
N SER A 5 -6.34 30.91 36.22
CA SER A 5 -6.28 30.78 34.77
C SER A 5 -5.99 29.32 34.46
N ASP A 6 -7.05 28.59 34.12
CA ASP A 6 -6.95 27.25 33.55
C ASP A 6 -6.33 27.39 32.16
N SER A 7 -5.00 27.34 32.15
CA SER A 7 -4.20 27.33 30.93
C SER A 7 -4.47 26.01 30.24
N SER A 8 -5.50 26.00 29.40
CA SER A 8 -5.76 24.94 28.43
C SER A 8 -4.57 24.89 27.50
N ASP A 9 -3.59 24.08 27.89
CA ASP A 9 -2.47 23.66 27.07
C ASP A 9 -3.06 22.81 25.96
N ASP A 10 -3.55 23.48 24.91
CA ASP A 10 -3.87 22.90 23.63
C ASP A 10 -2.55 22.41 23.03
N GLY A 11 -2.09 21.29 23.58
CA GLY A 11 -1.09 20.41 23.03
C GLY A 11 -1.62 19.89 21.70
N LYS A 12 -1.57 20.73 20.68
CA LYS A 12 -1.41 20.36 19.29
C LYS A 12 -0.09 19.61 19.20
N SER A 13 -0.10 18.38 19.71
CA SER A 13 0.73 17.33 19.16
C SER A 13 0.36 17.34 17.69
N SER A 14 1.27 17.83 16.86
CA SER A 14 1.25 17.60 15.42
C SER A 14 1.42 16.09 15.23
N ARG A 15 0.36 15.33 15.55
CA ARG A 15 0.24 13.93 15.16
C ARG A 15 0.27 14.00 13.65
N PHE A 16 1.42 13.66 13.08
CA PHE A 16 1.51 13.26 11.69
C PHE A 16 0.37 12.28 11.45
N SER A 17 -0.72 12.77 10.86
CA SER A 17 -1.88 11.93 10.63
C SER A 17 -1.45 10.97 9.53
N PHE A 18 -1.35 9.70 9.89
CA PHE A 18 -1.09 8.68 8.90
C PHE A 18 -2.28 8.68 7.93
N LYS A 19 -2.08 9.25 6.74
CA LYS A 19 -3.12 9.37 5.72
C LYS A 19 -3.57 7.97 5.34
N LYS A 20 -4.87 7.72 5.38
CA LYS A 20 -5.43 6.43 4.96
C LYS A 20 -5.13 6.15 3.49
N LEU A 21 -5.00 4.87 3.13
CA LEU A 21 -4.78 4.45 1.75
C LEU A 21 -5.99 4.84 0.90
N ASP A 22 -5.70 5.45 -0.24
CA ASP A 22 -6.59 5.62 -1.37
C ASP A 22 -5.91 5.14 -2.65
N ARG A 23 -6.62 5.24 -3.78
CA ARG A 23 -6.13 4.76 -5.07
C ARG A 23 -4.92 5.54 -5.60
N TYR A 24 -4.54 6.67 -5.01
CA TYR A 24 -3.55 7.59 -5.56
C TYR A 24 -2.29 7.72 -4.70
N ASN A 25 -2.32 7.27 -3.45
CA ASN A 25 -1.20 7.42 -2.52
C ASN A 25 -0.47 6.12 -2.18
N TRP A 26 -0.63 5.06 -2.99
CA TRP A 26 -0.05 3.73 -2.73
C TRP A 26 1.43 3.76 -2.32
N ALA A 27 2.29 4.39 -3.13
CA ALA A 27 3.74 4.37 -2.90
C ALA A 27 4.14 5.04 -1.57
N GLU A 28 3.58 6.20 -1.25
CA GLU A 28 3.84 6.88 0.03
C GLU A 28 3.24 6.12 1.20
N TRP A 29 2.01 5.62 1.02
CA TRP A 29 1.29 4.90 2.04
C TRP A 29 2.00 3.59 2.42
N LYS A 30 2.47 2.82 1.44
CA LYS A 30 3.16 1.54 1.63
C LYS A 30 4.40 1.71 2.50
N THR A 31 5.27 2.65 2.13
CA THR A 31 6.48 2.97 2.90
C THR A 31 6.15 3.37 4.35
N ARG A 32 5.12 4.22 4.54
CA ARG A 32 4.70 4.62 5.89
C ARG A 32 4.09 3.46 6.68
N PHE A 33 3.35 2.57 6.03
CA PHE A 33 2.76 1.39 6.65
C PHE A 33 3.84 0.39 7.11
N GLU A 34 4.85 0.15 6.27
CA GLU A 34 6.03 -0.66 6.61
C GLU A 34 6.77 -0.07 7.83
N ASN A 35 6.98 1.25 7.87
CA ASN A 35 7.59 1.91 9.02
C ASN A 35 6.79 1.72 10.32
N ILE A 36 5.46 1.66 10.27
CA ILE A 36 4.61 1.40 11.45
C ILE A 36 4.82 -0.04 11.96
N ILE A 37 4.98 -0.99 11.04
CA ILE A 37 5.21 -2.41 11.37
C ILE A 37 6.60 -2.59 11.99
N THR A 38 7.63 -1.98 11.39
CA THR A 38 9.00 -1.99 11.94
C THR A 38 9.07 -1.29 13.30
N ALA A 39 8.41 -0.14 13.47
CA ALA A 39 8.36 0.54 14.76
C ALA A 39 7.67 -0.27 15.87
N LYS A 40 6.78 -1.20 15.50
CA LYS A 40 6.17 -2.15 16.42
C LYS A 40 7.06 -3.35 16.74
N GLY A 41 8.11 -3.59 15.95
CA GLY A 41 9.00 -4.75 16.03
C GLY A 41 8.45 -5.99 15.31
N TYR A 42 7.56 -5.79 14.34
CA TYR A 42 6.93 -6.87 13.56
C TYR A 42 7.49 -6.96 12.14
N GLU A 43 8.70 -6.44 11.87
CA GLU A 43 9.29 -6.48 10.52
C GLU A 43 9.44 -7.88 9.93
N ASP A 44 9.54 -8.91 10.79
CA ASP A 44 9.65 -10.31 10.36
C ASP A 44 8.43 -10.77 9.56
N ILE A 45 7.26 -10.15 9.78
CA ILE A 45 6.07 -10.44 8.99
C ILE A 45 6.22 -10.01 7.53
N MET A 46 7.19 -9.15 7.20
CA MET A 46 7.50 -8.71 5.83
C MET A 46 8.60 -9.54 5.16
N LYS A 47 9.16 -10.54 5.86
CA LYS A 47 10.16 -11.47 5.32
C LYS A 47 9.50 -12.78 4.90
N ASP A 48 9.42 -13.03 3.60
CA ASP A 48 8.77 -14.22 3.03
C ASP A 48 9.34 -15.55 3.58
N GLU A 49 10.65 -15.62 3.74
CA GLU A 49 11.33 -16.79 4.34
C GLU A 49 10.90 -17.03 5.79
N TRP A 50 10.79 -15.96 6.59
CA TRP A 50 10.37 -16.06 7.99
C TRP A 50 8.92 -16.51 8.10
N VAL A 51 8.03 -15.96 7.26
CA VAL A 51 6.62 -16.34 7.25
C VAL A 51 6.42 -17.79 6.83
N LYS A 52 7.15 -18.28 5.83
CA LYS A 52 7.10 -19.70 5.45
C LYS A 52 7.50 -20.62 6.59
N ALA A 53 8.51 -20.24 7.36
CA ALA A 53 9.00 -21.02 8.50
C ALA A 53 8.11 -20.92 9.75
N ASN A 54 7.43 -19.78 9.96
CA ASN A 54 6.74 -19.47 11.21
C ASN A 54 5.21 -19.38 11.09
N LYS A 55 4.61 -19.62 9.92
CA LYS A 55 3.17 -19.49 9.67
C LYS A 55 2.25 -20.18 10.69
N ASP A 56 2.71 -21.27 11.30
CA ASP A 56 1.94 -22.08 12.24
C ASP A 56 2.20 -21.69 13.71
N THR A 57 3.09 -20.74 13.96
CA THR A 57 3.46 -20.32 15.32
C THR A 57 2.45 -19.34 15.91
N PRO A 58 2.27 -19.32 17.24
CA PRO A 58 1.42 -18.33 17.90
C PRO A 58 1.93 -16.90 17.69
N GLU A 59 3.24 -16.71 17.56
CA GLU A 59 3.86 -15.41 17.29
C GLU A 59 3.40 -14.88 15.93
N PHE A 60 3.46 -15.69 14.87
CA PHE A 60 2.97 -15.29 13.55
C PHE A 60 1.49 -14.92 13.59
N ARG A 61 0.66 -15.72 14.28
CA ARG A 61 -0.78 -15.45 14.40
C ARG A 61 -1.04 -14.11 15.09
N GLN A 62 -0.31 -13.81 16.16
CA GLN A 62 -0.46 -12.55 16.89
C GLN A 62 -0.02 -11.36 16.04
N MET A 63 1.15 -11.46 15.39
CA MET A 63 1.66 -10.40 14.52
C MET A 63 0.72 -10.16 13.33
N SER A 64 0.24 -11.23 12.69
CA SER A 64 -0.70 -11.18 11.57
C SER A 64 -2.04 -10.55 11.97
N ALA A 65 -2.61 -10.97 13.11
CA ALA A 65 -3.85 -10.39 13.62
C ALA A 65 -3.71 -8.89 13.92
N TRP A 66 -2.60 -8.47 14.54
CA TRP A 66 -2.36 -7.05 14.81
C TRP A 66 -2.18 -6.28 13.50
N CYS A 67 -1.37 -6.79 12.57
CA CYS A 67 -1.10 -6.11 11.31
C CYS A 67 -2.35 -6.03 10.43
N MET A 68 -3.21 -7.06 10.38
CA MET A 68 -4.48 -7.04 9.66
C MET A 68 -5.46 -6.01 10.24
N ASN A 69 -5.57 -5.92 11.58
CA ASN A 69 -6.36 -4.87 12.22
C ASN A 69 -5.82 -3.48 11.88
N ARG A 70 -4.49 -3.34 11.90
CA ARG A 70 -3.84 -2.08 11.54
C ARG A 70 -4.10 -1.72 10.09
N LEU A 71 -3.98 -2.70 9.18
CA LEU A 71 -4.26 -2.58 7.75
C LEU A 71 -5.70 -2.12 7.50
N TYR A 72 -6.67 -2.74 8.16
CA TYR A 72 -8.08 -2.35 8.03
C TYR A 72 -8.34 -0.90 8.46
N SER A 73 -7.70 -0.48 9.56
CA SER A 73 -7.83 0.90 10.08
C SER A 73 -7.11 1.95 9.22
N SER A 74 -6.12 1.53 8.42
CA SER A 74 -5.25 2.40 7.64
C SER A 74 -5.65 2.55 6.18
N VAL A 75 -6.71 1.88 5.73
CA VAL A 75 -7.26 2.06 4.38
C VAL A 75 -8.60 2.80 4.44
N LYS A 76 -8.98 3.47 3.34
CA LYS A 76 -10.34 4.02 3.19
C LYS A 76 -11.37 2.91 3.05
N GLU A 77 -12.63 3.23 3.37
CA GLU A 77 -13.75 2.28 3.37
C GLU A 77 -13.96 1.58 2.01
N GLU A 78 -13.68 2.29 0.91
CA GLU A 78 -13.74 1.74 -0.45
C GLU A 78 -12.79 0.55 -0.69
N LEU A 79 -11.74 0.41 0.13
CA LEU A 79 -10.75 -0.67 0.06
C LEU A 79 -10.98 -1.76 1.13
N HIS A 80 -11.95 -1.59 2.04
CA HIS A 80 -12.29 -2.61 3.03
C HIS A 80 -12.66 -3.96 2.41
N PRO A 81 -13.43 -4.05 1.31
CA PRO A 81 -13.73 -5.32 0.68
C PRO A 81 -12.48 -6.07 0.22
N VAL A 82 -11.44 -5.35 -0.23
CA VAL A 82 -10.16 -5.94 -0.64
C VAL A 82 -9.44 -6.54 0.55
N VAL A 83 -9.41 -5.84 1.70
CA VAL A 83 -8.79 -6.36 2.92
C VAL A 83 -9.55 -7.57 3.46
N SER A 84 -10.89 -7.50 3.49
CA SER A 84 -11.75 -8.58 4.00
C SER A 84 -11.67 -9.85 3.15
N ALA A 85 -11.46 -9.74 1.84
CA ALA A 85 -11.29 -10.90 0.96
C ALA A 85 -10.01 -11.71 1.26
N HIS A 86 -9.01 -11.08 1.88
CA HIS A 86 -7.72 -11.67 2.23
C HIS A 86 -7.54 -11.80 3.76
N ASN A 87 -8.62 -12.04 4.49
CA ASN A 87 -8.56 -12.12 5.95
C ASN A 87 -7.61 -13.24 6.42
N GLY A 88 -6.61 -12.90 7.23
CA GLY A 88 -5.57 -13.82 7.72
C GLY A 88 -4.37 -13.99 6.79
N ASP A 89 -4.42 -13.47 5.56
CA ASP A 89 -3.30 -13.44 4.62
C ASP A 89 -2.86 -11.98 4.37
N ILE A 90 -1.91 -11.53 5.18
CA ILE A 90 -1.41 -10.16 5.10
C ILE A 90 -0.68 -9.86 3.78
N TYR A 91 0.06 -10.84 3.23
CA TYR A 91 0.77 -10.65 1.96
C TYR A 91 -0.20 -10.52 0.80
N GLY A 92 -1.19 -11.42 0.75
CA GLY A 92 -2.27 -11.36 -0.21
C GLY A 92 -3.02 -10.03 -0.12
N ALA A 93 -3.33 -9.57 1.10
CA ALA A 93 -4.02 -8.30 1.32
C ALA A 93 -3.21 -7.09 0.83
N ILE A 94 -1.92 -7.00 1.16
CA ILE A 94 -1.05 -5.90 0.70
C ILE A 94 -0.91 -5.94 -0.83
N HIS A 95 -0.65 -7.10 -1.42
CA HIS A 95 -0.50 -7.22 -2.87
C HIS A 95 -1.82 -6.89 -3.61
N ALA A 96 -2.96 -7.32 -3.08
CA ALA A 96 -4.28 -7.01 -3.65
C ALA A 96 -4.61 -5.51 -3.56
N LEU A 97 -4.24 -4.85 -2.45
CA LEU A 97 -4.37 -3.40 -2.32
C LEU A 97 -3.48 -2.66 -3.33
N GLY A 98 -2.23 -3.11 -3.53
CA GLY A 98 -1.34 -2.52 -4.54
C GLY A 98 -1.92 -2.66 -5.96
N ALA A 99 -2.49 -3.82 -6.28
CA ALA A 99 -3.20 -4.03 -7.53
C ALA A 99 -4.44 -3.11 -7.66
N ALA A 100 -5.25 -2.98 -6.61
CA ALA A 100 -6.44 -2.13 -6.59
C ALA A 100 -6.11 -0.62 -6.70
N CYS A 101 -4.95 -0.22 -6.18
CA CYS A 101 -4.40 1.14 -6.29
C CYS A 101 -3.57 1.35 -7.57
N GLY A 102 -3.54 0.38 -8.49
CA GLY A 102 -2.95 0.57 -9.82
C GLY A 102 -1.43 0.54 -9.87
N GLU A 103 -0.74 -0.07 -8.90
CA GLU A 103 0.73 -0.24 -8.90
C GLU A 103 1.22 -0.85 -10.23
N LYS A 104 0.48 -1.82 -10.78
CA LYS A 104 0.79 -2.46 -12.07
C LYS A 104 0.28 -1.66 -13.28
N SER A 105 -0.76 -0.85 -13.12
CA SER A 105 -1.37 -0.08 -14.20
C SER A 105 -0.51 1.13 -14.59
N ILE A 106 0.11 1.80 -13.61
CA ILE A 106 1.00 2.95 -13.86
C ILE A 106 2.25 2.49 -14.61
N ILE A 107 2.88 1.39 -14.16
CA ILE A 107 4.06 0.81 -14.84
C ILE A 107 3.69 0.42 -16.27
N SER A 108 2.58 -0.29 -16.47
CA SER A 108 2.12 -0.66 -17.82
C SER A 108 1.83 0.54 -18.71
N LEU A 109 1.25 1.62 -18.17
CA LEU A 109 1.01 2.84 -18.94
C LEU A 109 2.32 3.52 -19.35
N CYS A 110 3.28 3.62 -18.43
CA CYS A 110 4.61 4.17 -18.70
C CYS A 110 5.36 3.33 -19.74
N ASP A 111 5.31 2.00 -19.65
CA ASP A 111 5.93 1.09 -20.62
C ASP A 111 5.30 1.25 -22.01
N LYS A 112 3.96 1.35 -22.08
CA LYS A 112 3.24 1.59 -23.34
C LYS A 112 3.55 2.97 -23.93
N LEU A 113 3.59 4.02 -23.12
CA LEU A 113 3.99 5.36 -23.56
C LEU A 113 5.43 5.36 -24.09
N ASN A 114 6.35 4.71 -23.39
CA ASN A 114 7.73 4.59 -23.82
C ASN A 114 7.85 3.78 -25.12
N ALA A 115 7.06 2.73 -25.29
CA ALA A 115 6.98 1.97 -26.54
C ALA A 115 6.47 2.84 -27.70
N ILE A 116 5.45 3.68 -27.48
CA ILE A 116 4.91 4.60 -28.49
C ILE A 116 5.94 5.68 -28.86
N ILE A 117 6.59 6.31 -27.87
CA ILE A 117 7.58 7.38 -28.10
C ILE A 117 8.79 6.86 -28.88
N ASN A 118 9.25 5.65 -28.57
CA ASN A 118 10.39 5.03 -29.26
C ASN A 118 9.98 4.27 -30.52
N CYS A 119 8.68 4.23 -30.85
CA CYS A 119 8.24 3.59 -32.07
C CYS A 119 8.60 4.47 -33.27
N THR A 120 9.61 4.01 -34.00
CA THR A 120 10.04 4.63 -35.24
C THR A 120 9.29 3.94 -36.39
N TYR A 121 8.51 4.70 -37.15
CA TYR A 121 7.83 4.16 -38.33
C TYR A 121 8.86 3.63 -39.33
N MET A 122 8.76 2.35 -39.66
CA MET A 122 9.61 1.71 -40.67
C MET A 122 8.99 1.97 -42.06
N PRO A 123 9.64 2.76 -42.92
CA PRO A 123 9.15 3.04 -44.27
C PRO A 123 9.03 1.73 -45.05
N GLY A 124 7.81 1.37 -45.46
CA GLY A 124 7.52 0.11 -46.17
C GLY A 124 6.53 -0.82 -45.44
N SER A 125 6.21 -0.54 -44.18
CA SER A 125 5.13 -1.21 -43.44
C SER A 125 3.78 -0.48 -43.61
N SER A 126 2.66 -1.21 -43.62
CA SER A 126 1.32 -0.59 -43.68
C SER A 126 1.06 0.22 -42.41
N LEU A 127 0.64 1.49 -42.57
CA LEU A 127 0.28 2.38 -41.46
C LEU A 127 -0.78 1.74 -40.53
N VAL A 128 -1.70 0.97 -41.11
CA VAL A 128 -2.78 0.27 -40.39
C VAL A 128 -2.23 -0.89 -39.55
N GLN A 129 -1.25 -1.63 -40.05
CA GLN A 129 -0.55 -2.68 -39.27
C GLN A 129 0.30 -2.08 -38.15
N HIS A 130 0.94 -0.94 -38.41
CA HIS A 130 1.72 -0.24 -37.40
C HIS A 130 0.82 0.25 -36.25
N LEU A 131 -0.34 0.81 -36.58
CA LEU A 131 -1.32 1.30 -35.59
C LEU A 131 -2.02 0.21 -34.77
N THR A 132 -2.19 -1.00 -35.32
CA THR A 132 -2.85 -2.12 -34.60
C THR A 132 -1.92 -2.86 -33.63
N THR A 133 -0.63 -2.51 -33.60
CA THR A 133 0.36 -3.13 -32.70
C THR A 133 0.40 -2.45 -31.32
N PHE A 134 -0.29 -1.32 -31.14
CA PHE A 134 -0.41 -0.55 -29.89
C PHE A 134 -1.78 -0.76 -29.24
#